data_AF-A0A0B0D924-F1
#
_entry.id   AF-A0A0B0D924-F1
#
_cell.length_a   1.000
_cell.length_b   1.000
_cell.length_c   1.000
_cell.angle_alpha   90.00
_cell.angle_beta   90.00
_cell.angle_gamma   90.00
#
_symmetry.space_group_name_H-M   'P 1'
#
loop_
_entity.id
_entity.type
_entity.pdbx_description
1 polymer ?
#
loop_
_entity_poly.entity_id
_entity_poly.type
_entity_poly.pdbx_seq_one_letter_code
_entity_poly.pdbx_strand_id
1 'polypeptide(L)'
;MSHAVGPNSGHSSGGTGHSSSHTGHSSGARTRTTTKPGAASIMDVVKVFARLLPKQLKDEAQLAFLELKEKGIKMGVGAALAVVGLVFLGLAVIALIGAAIAGLSHVMPAWLAALLLALLFLIILAVLALIGIAKIKSALPLMPKKAIFGLRYDLGVVKEGSAYNEGRVQREMNEAEQKKQREKEEAANDPNQVKPVKPTEEQLRHRLKLRREHLKSLRDDAQNRADSVQAATQGFVDRTQRTFTETQESVKQTFASKGGSQGVRPAGSMSAQDVLSERWQPLAVAVAAGSAFLVFLRKLLKK
;
A
#
# COMPACT_ATOMS: atom_id res chain seq x y z
N MET A 1 36.49 55.12 -16.82
CA MET A 1 37.88 54.62 -16.93
C MET A 1 37.78 53.13 -17.15
N SER A 2 37.42 52.66 -18.35
CA SER A 2 38.20 52.58 -19.61
C SER A 2 39.06 51.31 -19.68
N HIS A 3 38.94 50.62 -20.83
CA HIS A 3 39.81 49.57 -21.41
C HIS A 3 39.63 48.13 -20.88
N ALA A 4 39.64 47.07 -21.70
CA ALA A 4 39.71 46.96 -23.16
C ALA A 4 39.32 45.54 -23.61
N VAL A 5 38.82 45.49 -24.84
CA VAL A 5 38.62 44.35 -25.74
C VAL A 5 39.98 43.86 -26.27
N GLY A 6 40.14 42.56 -26.55
CA GLY A 6 41.17 42.07 -27.49
C GLY A 6 41.28 40.54 -27.59
N PRO A 7 41.60 39.97 -28.77
CA PRO A 7 41.03 38.71 -29.27
C PRO A 7 42.05 37.56 -29.37
N ASN A 8 41.58 36.34 -29.69
CA ASN A 8 42.45 35.36 -30.36
C ASN A 8 41.68 34.56 -31.42
N SER A 9 42.36 34.34 -32.54
CA SER A 9 41.85 33.96 -33.84
C SER A 9 42.57 32.72 -34.39
N GLY A 10 41.84 31.87 -35.13
CA GLY A 10 42.38 30.96 -36.15
C GLY A 10 42.96 29.65 -35.63
N HIS A 11 43.06 28.55 -36.39
CA HIS A 11 42.71 28.20 -37.77
C HIS A 11 42.86 26.66 -37.90
N SER A 12 42.10 26.04 -38.81
CA SER A 12 42.43 24.89 -39.71
C SER A 12 41.17 24.02 -39.91
N SER A 13 40.57 23.82 -41.09
CA SER A 13 40.96 23.57 -42.48
C SER A 13 41.14 22.07 -42.84
N GLY A 14 40.29 21.61 -43.78
CA GLY A 14 40.40 20.36 -44.55
C GLY A 14 39.22 19.41 -44.28
N GLY A 15 38.42 18.94 -45.24
CA GLY A 15 38.45 19.01 -46.70
C GLY A 15 37.70 17.80 -47.28
N THR A 16 37.12 17.96 -48.49
CA THR A 16 36.47 16.95 -49.36
C THR A 16 35.06 16.51 -48.91
N GLY A 17 33.99 16.54 -49.72
CA GLY A 17 33.85 16.62 -51.17
C GLY A 17 33.07 15.38 -51.62
N HIS A 18 31.79 15.52 -51.99
CA HIS A 18 31.11 14.64 -52.94
C HIS A 18 29.83 15.31 -53.44
N SER A 19 29.81 15.52 -54.75
CA SER A 19 28.70 15.98 -55.58
C SER A 19 27.93 14.78 -56.12
N SER A 20 26.60 14.87 -56.11
CA SER A 20 25.78 14.16 -57.09
C SER A 20 24.48 14.94 -57.31
N SER A 21 24.36 15.43 -58.52
CA SER A 21 23.22 16.08 -59.14
C SER A 21 22.00 15.17 -59.25
N HIS A 22 20.82 15.66 -58.86
CA HIS A 22 19.55 15.23 -59.45
C HIS A 22 18.64 16.44 -59.69
N THR A 23 18.33 16.63 -60.97
CA THR A 23 17.49 17.68 -61.53
C THR A 23 16.00 17.31 -61.45
N GLY A 24 15.21 18.26 -60.98
CA GLY A 24 13.92 18.66 -61.55
C GLY A 24 12.75 17.67 -61.55
N HIS A 25 11.75 17.93 -60.69
CA HIS A 25 10.34 17.76 -61.06
C HIS A 25 9.46 18.84 -60.44
N SER A 26 9.01 19.74 -61.32
CA SER A 26 7.68 20.35 -61.43
C SER A 26 6.90 20.74 -60.17
N SER A 27 6.66 22.05 -60.09
CA SER A 27 5.52 22.71 -59.46
C SER A 27 4.22 21.90 -59.58
N GLY A 28 3.84 21.27 -58.48
CA GLY A 28 2.48 20.81 -58.21
C GLY A 28 2.00 21.56 -56.98
N ALA A 29 1.23 22.63 -57.19
CA ALA A 29 0.46 23.29 -56.16
C ALA A 29 -0.53 22.27 -55.56
N ARG A 30 -0.07 21.53 -54.54
CA ARG A 30 -0.93 20.70 -53.72
C ARG A 30 -1.28 21.54 -52.51
N THR A 31 -2.50 22.06 -52.54
CA THR A 31 -3.20 22.71 -51.43
C THR A 31 -2.84 22.00 -50.13
N ARG A 32 -2.00 22.65 -49.33
CA ARG A 32 -1.81 22.32 -47.93
C ARG A 32 -3.19 22.52 -47.31
N THR A 33 -3.97 21.45 -47.20
CA THR A 33 -5.14 21.44 -46.33
C THR A 33 -4.58 21.66 -44.95
N THR A 34 -4.61 22.91 -44.53
CA THR A 34 -4.54 23.33 -43.15
C THR A 34 -5.76 22.72 -42.48
N THR A 35 -5.69 21.42 -42.16
CA THR A 35 -6.56 20.85 -41.14
C THR A 35 -6.25 21.64 -39.89
N LYS A 36 -7.13 22.59 -39.59
CA LYS A 36 -7.13 23.40 -38.38
C LYS A 36 -6.72 22.49 -37.20
N PRO A 37 -5.78 22.90 -36.33
CA PRO A 37 -5.72 22.36 -34.98
C PRO A 37 -6.98 22.84 -34.25
N GLY A 38 -8.10 22.21 -34.55
CA GLY A 38 -9.42 22.50 -34.02
C GLY A 38 -9.90 21.28 -33.27
N ALA A 39 -9.63 21.29 -31.97
CA ALA A 39 -10.28 20.44 -30.97
C ALA A 39 -10.30 18.93 -31.28
N ALA A 40 -9.14 18.27 -31.18
CA ALA A 40 -9.18 17.04 -30.38
C ALA A 40 -9.66 17.51 -29.00
N SER A 41 -10.91 17.19 -28.68
CA SER A 41 -11.52 17.64 -27.43
C SER A 41 -10.61 17.22 -26.28
N ILE A 42 -10.54 18.02 -25.22
CA ILE A 42 -9.90 17.58 -23.96
C ILE A 42 -10.45 16.19 -23.56
N MET A 43 -11.70 15.87 -23.94
CA MET A 43 -12.31 14.54 -23.82
C MET A 43 -11.64 13.43 -24.64
N ASP A 44 -11.11 13.71 -25.84
CA ASP A 44 -10.44 12.72 -26.70
C ASP A 44 -9.03 12.44 -26.20
N VAL A 45 -8.31 13.46 -25.70
CA VAL A 45 -7.02 13.27 -25.03
C VAL A 45 -7.20 12.46 -23.74
N VAL A 46 -8.22 12.79 -22.92
CA VAL A 46 -8.57 12.02 -21.72
C VAL A 46 -8.99 10.59 -22.09
N LYS A 47 -9.74 10.36 -23.17
CA LYS A 47 -10.10 9.01 -23.64
C LYS A 47 -8.90 8.20 -24.09
N VAL A 48 -7.94 8.82 -24.78
CA VAL A 48 -6.72 8.17 -25.27
C VAL A 48 -5.80 7.83 -24.09
N PHE A 49 -5.60 8.76 -23.15
CA PHE A 49 -4.87 8.51 -21.91
C PHE A 49 -5.53 7.43 -21.04
N ALA A 50 -6.85 7.47 -20.85
CA ALA A 50 -7.59 6.46 -20.08
C ALA A 50 -7.52 5.07 -20.71
N ARG A 51 -7.27 4.97 -22.02
CA ARG A 51 -7.14 3.70 -22.76
C ARG A 51 -5.70 3.17 -22.79
N LEU A 52 -4.69 4.04 -22.69
CA LEU A 52 -3.26 3.69 -22.77
C LEU A 52 -2.60 3.50 -21.40
N LEU A 53 -2.95 4.30 -20.40
CA LEU A 53 -2.39 4.22 -19.05
C LEU A 53 -2.55 2.84 -18.40
N PRO A 54 -3.70 2.13 -18.50
CA PRO A 54 -3.84 0.82 -17.88
C PRO A 54 -2.91 -0.24 -18.48
N LYS A 55 -2.58 -0.11 -19.78
CA LYS A 55 -1.67 -1.04 -20.46
C LYS A 55 -0.23 -0.79 -20.05
N GLN A 56 0.21 0.47 -20.02
CA GLN A 56 1.56 0.83 -19.56
C GLN A 56 1.78 0.47 -18.08
N LEU A 57 0.81 0.78 -17.21
CA LEU A 57 0.89 0.39 -15.80
C LEU A 57 0.94 -1.12 -15.63
N LYS A 58 0.22 -1.88 -16.46
CA LYS A 58 0.26 -3.34 -16.43
C LYS A 58 1.62 -3.87 -16.87
N ASP A 59 2.22 -3.30 -17.90
CA ASP A 59 3.52 -3.74 -18.43
C ASP A 59 4.66 -3.38 -17.46
N GLU A 60 4.64 -2.19 -16.87
CA GLU A 60 5.60 -1.80 -15.82
C GLU A 60 5.40 -2.62 -14.54
N ALA A 61 4.16 -2.90 -14.15
CA ALA A 61 3.89 -3.78 -13.03
C ALA A 61 4.41 -5.19 -13.31
N GLN A 62 4.22 -5.73 -14.52
CA GLN A 62 4.73 -7.05 -14.90
C GLN A 62 6.26 -7.09 -14.90
N LEU A 63 6.92 -6.04 -15.38
CA LEU A 63 8.38 -5.93 -15.33
C LEU A 63 8.88 -5.85 -13.89
N ALA A 64 8.25 -5.02 -13.05
CA ALA A 64 8.54 -4.94 -11.63
C ALA A 64 8.29 -6.26 -10.90
N PHE A 65 7.22 -7.00 -11.25
CA PHE A 65 6.95 -8.32 -10.68
C PHE A 65 8.00 -9.36 -11.08
N LEU A 66 8.50 -9.33 -12.31
CA LEU A 66 9.59 -10.21 -12.75
C LEU A 66 10.87 -9.93 -11.96
N GLU A 67 11.25 -8.66 -11.84
CA GLU A 67 12.45 -8.25 -11.12
C GLU A 67 12.33 -8.54 -9.61
N LEU A 68 11.16 -8.28 -9.02
CA LEU A 68 10.85 -8.63 -7.63
C LEU A 68 10.82 -10.14 -7.41
N LYS A 69 10.41 -10.95 -8.38
CA LYS A 69 10.44 -12.41 -8.27
C LYS A 69 11.88 -12.92 -8.22
N GLU A 70 12.75 -12.45 -9.12
CA GLU A 70 14.15 -12.88 -9.13
C GLU A 70 14.92 -12.40 -7.89
N LYS A 71 14.75 -11.13 -7.50
CA LYS A 71 15.37 -10.58 -6.29
C LYS A 71 14.75 -11.14 -5.01
N GLY A 72 13.43 -11.35 -5.03
CA GLY A 72 12.64 -11.87 -3.91
C GLY A 72 12.91 -13.34 -3.63
N ILE A 73 13.15 -14.19 -4.64
CA ILE A 73 13.55 -15.58 -4.43
C ILE A 73 14.93 -15.64 -3.78
N LYS A 74 15.91 -14.85 -4.26
CA LYS A 74 17.26 -14.84 -3.68
C LYS A 74 17.27 -14.34 -2.24
N MET A 75 16.58 -13.24 -1.95
CA MET A 75 16.40 -12.77 -0.58
C MET A 75 15.58 -13.75 0.28
N GLY A 76 14.56 -14.38 -0.31
CA GLY A 76 13.70 -15.35 0.37
C GLY A 76 14.45 -16.61 0.79
N VAL A 77 15.32 -17.15 -0.06
CA VAL A 77 16.20 -18.28 0.28
C VAL A 77 17.18 -17.89 1.39
N GLY A 78 17.81 -16.71 1.30
CA GLY A 78 18.68 -16.20 2.35
C GLY A 78 17.95 -16.03 3.69
N ALA A 79 16.75 -15.46 3.68
CA ALA A 79 15.91 -15.32 4.87
C ALA A 79 15.47 -16.67 5.44
N ALA A 80 15.09 -17.63 4.59
CA ALA A 80 14.73 -18.98 5.01
C ALA A 80 15.91 -19.71 5.67
N LEU A 81 17.11 -19.65 5.07
CA LEU A 81 18.32 -20.21 5.66
C LEU A 81 18.70 -19.51 6.97
N ALA A 82 18.51 -18.19 7.07
CA ALA A 82 18.74 -17.47 8.32
C ALA A 82 17.77 -17.92 9.43
N VAL A 83 16.49 -18.12 9.12
CA VAL A 83 15.51 -18.64 10.09
C VAL A 83 15.89 -20.04 10.57
N VAL A 84 16.24 -20.95 9.66
CA VAL A 84 16.71 -22.29 10.01
C VAL A 84 17.98 -22.21 10.86
N GLY A 85 18.94 -21.37 10.47
CA GLY A 85 20.16 -21.12 11.23
C GLY A 85 19.89 -20.61 12.65
N LEU A 86 18.93 -19.70 12.83
CA LEU A 86 18.52 -19.20 14.15
C LEU A 86 17.90 -20.30 15.02
N VAL A 87 17.13 -21.24 14.43
CA VAL A 87 16.60 -22.39 15.16
C VAL A 87 17.74 -23.29 15.66
N PHE A 88 18.68 -23.65 14.78
CA PHE A 88 19.84 -24.47 15.18
C PHE A 88 20.75 -23.76 16.18
N LEU A 89 20.94 -22.44 16.04
CA LEU A 89 21.65 -21.64 17.02
C LEU A 89 20.95 -21.69 18.40
N GLY A 90 19.62 -21.58 18.42
CA GLY A 90 18.84 -21.73 19.66
C GLY A 90 19.02 -23.10 20.30
N LEU A 91 18.97 -24.17 19.52
CA LEU A 91 19.24 -25.53 20.00
C LEU A 91 20.67 -25.68 20.54
N ALA A 92 21.66 -25.13 19.84
CA ALA A 92 23.05 -25.14 20.27
C ALA A 92 23.26 -24.40 21.59
N VAL A 93 22.60 -23.25 21.79
CA VAL A 93 22.64 -22.51 23.06
C VAL A 93 22.04 -23.34 24.20
N ILE A 94 20.89 -24.01 23.98
CA ILE A 94 20.28 -24.89 25.00
C ILE A 94 21.24 -26.04 25.36
N ALA A 95 21.86 -26.67 24.37
CA ALA A 95 22.83 -27.74 24.59
C ALA A 95 24.06 -27.25 25.36
N LEU A 96 24.59 -26.06 25.04
CA LEU A 96 25.72 -25.44 25.75
C LEU A 96 25.38 -25.08 27.19
N ILE A 97 24.17 -24.59 27.46
CA ILE A 97 23.68 -24.33 28.83
C ILE A 97 23.65 -25.65 29.61
N GLY A 98 23.09 -26.71 29.01
CA GLY A 98 23.07 -28.05 29.63
C GLY A 98 24.48 -28.59 29.91
N ALA A 99 25.40 -28.46 28.96
CA ALA A 99 26.79 -28.86 29.11
C ALA A 99 27.51 -28.05 30.20
N ALA A 100 27.26 -26.74 30.30
CA ALA A 100 27.81 -25.89 31.35
C ALA A 100 27.32 -26.31 32.73
N ILE A 101 26.02 -26.59 32.89
CA ILE A 101 25.45 -27.09 34.15
C ILE A 101 26.05 -28.45 34.51
N ALA A 102 26.13 -29.37 33.54
CA ALA A 102 26.71 -30.70 33.75
C ALA A 102 28.20 -30.61 34.13
N GLY A 103 29.00 -29.77 33.46
CA GLY A 103 30.40 -29.56 33.80
C GLY A 103 30.59 -28.98 35.19
N LEU A 104 29.80 -27.96 35.54
CA LEU A 104 29.87 -27.33 36.86
C LEU A 104 29.36 -28.25 37.99
N SER A 105 28.48 -29.20 37.65
CA SER A 105 27.96 -30.20 38.59
C SER A 105 29.03 -31.14 39.16
N HIS A 106 30.22 -31.21 38.55
CA HIS A 106 31.33 -31.99 39.07
C HIS A 106 31.99 -31.34 40.30
N VAL A 107 31.85 -30.02 40.47
CA VAL A 107 32.45 -29.25 41.57
C VAL A 107 31.42 -28.91 42.65
N MET A 108 30.13 -28.82 42.29
CA MET A 108 29.04 -28.47 43.20
C MET A 108 27.73 -29.19 42.83
N PRO A 109 26.71 -29.24 43.71
CA PRO A 109 25.43 -29.85 43.37
C PRO A 109 24.78 -29.25 42.11
N ALA A 110 24.17 -30.09 41.27
CA ALA A 110 23.61 -29.68 39.98
C ALA A 110 22.55 -28.55 40.09
N TRP A 111 21.76 -28.55 41.18
CA TRP A 111 20.77 -27.49 41.43
C TRP A 111 21.43 -26.12 41.66
N LEU A 112 22.58 -26.09 42.34
CA LEU A 112 23.31 -24.85 42.62
C LEU A 112 24.01 -24.34 41.35
N ALA A 113 24.57 -25.25 40.56
CA ALA A 113 25.15 -24.93 39.25
C ALA A 113 24.11 -24.28 38.31
N ALA A 114 22.90 -24.84 38.24
CA ALA A 114 21.81 -24.27 37.45
C ALA A 114 21.41 -22.86 37.92
N LEU A 115 21.33 -22.64 39.24
CA LEU A 115 21.00 -21.32 39.80
C LEU A 115 22.08 -20.27 39.50
N LEU A 116 23.36 -20.61 39.61
CA LEU A 116 24.46 -19.69 39.29
C LEU A 116 24.47 -19.29 37.81
N LEU A 117 24.27 -20.27 36.92
CA LEU A 117 24.23 -20.00 35.49
C LEU A 117 22.99 -19.15 35.15
N ALA A 118 21.82 -19.44 35.74
CA ALA A 118 20.62 -18.63 35.60
C ALA A 118 20.84 -17.19 36.08
N LEU A 119 21.50 -17.00 37.21
CA LEU A 119 21.84 -15.67 37.73
C LEU A 119 22.77 -14.91 36.78
N LEU A 120 23.78 -15.58 36.21
CA LEU A 120 24.66 -14.98 35.20
C LEU A 120 23.87 -14.49 33.97
N PHE A 121 22.99 -15.32 33.43
CA PHE A 121 22.12 -14.92 32.31
C PHE A 121 21.17 -13.79 32.67
N LEU A 122 20.62 -13.76 33.90
CA LEU A 122 19.76 -12.68 34.37
C LEU A 122 20.51 -11.34 34.39
N ILE A 123 21.76 -11.33 34.84
CA ILE A 123 22.60 -10.12 34.86
C ILE A 123 22.86 -9.63 33.43
N ILE A 124 23.24 -10.54 32.52
CA ILE A 124 23.46 -10.20 31.11
C ILE A 124 22.18 -9.64 30.48
N LEU A 125 21.04 -10.29 30.70
CA LEU A 125 19.74 -9.82 30.21
C LEU A 125 19.36 -8.46 30.78
N ALA A 126 19.61 -8.22 32.07
CA ALA A 126 19.36 -6.91 32.68
C ALA A 126 20.19 -5.83 32.00
N VAL A 127 21.50 -6.04 31.82
CA VAL A 127 22.39 -5.07 31.13
C VAL A 127 21.91 -4.82 29.70
N LEU A 128 21.60 -5.88 28.93
CA LEU A 128 21.08 -5.73 27.57
C LEU A 128 19.74 -5.01 27.53
N ALA A 129 18.83 -5.28 28.48
CA ALA A 129 17.55 -4.59 28.58
C ALA A 129 17.74 -3.10 28.91
N LEU A 130 18.65 -2.76 29.83
CA LEU A 130 19.01 -1.38 30.14
C LEU A 130 19.56 -0.64 28.92
N ILE A 131 20.48 -1.27 28.17
CA ILE A 131 21.02 -0.70 26.91
C ILE A 131 19.90 -0.56 25.87
N GLY A 132 19.06 -1.58 25.72
CA GLY A 132 17.91 -1.57 24.79
C GLY A 132 16.94 -0.44 25.11
N ILE A 133 16.56 -0.29 26.38
CA ILE A 133 15.70 0.81 26.85
C ILE A 133 16.38 2.16 26.60
N ALA A 134 17.69 2.29 26.87
CA ALA A 134 18.42 3.52 26.61
C ALA A 134 18.43 3.87 25.11
N LYS A 135 18.62 2.88 24.23
CA LYS A 135 18.60 3.05 22.77
C LYS A 135 17.20 3.40 22.27
N ILE A 136 16.16 2.74 22.77
CA ILE A 136 14.75 3.06 22.45
C ILE A 136 14.40 4.49 22.91
N LYS A 137 14.78 4.85 24.14
CA LYS A 137 14.58 6.22 24.67
C LYS A 137 15.31 7.26 23.83
N SER A 138 16.52 6.97 23.37
CA SER A 138 17.28 7.85 22.48
C SER A 138 16.70 7.93 21.06
N ALA A 139 15.93 6.92 20.63
CA ALA A 139 15.25 6.89 19.34
C ALA A 139 13.85 7.55 19.38
N LEU A 140 13.40 7.99 20.56
CA LEU A 140 12.20 8.81 20.75
C LEU A 140 12.64 10.30 20.83
N PRO A 141 11.98 11.24 20.14
CA PRO A 141 10.55 11.23 19.83
C PRO A 141 10.25 10.59 18.48
N LEU A 142 9.48 9.50 18.51
CA LEU A 142 8.83 8.87 17.34
C LEU A 142 7.73 9.77 16.73
N MET A 143 7.78 11.08 16.97
CA MET A 143 6.97 12.04 16.24
C MET A 143 7.78 12.40 14.98
N PRO A 144 7.46 11.83 13.81
CA PRO A 144 8.11 12.21 12.56
C PRO A 144 7.72 13.65 12.25
N LYS A 145 8.48 14.62 12.80
CA LYS A 145 8.18 16.06 12.70
C LYS A 145 7.96 16.47 11.24
N LYS A 146 8.75 15.91 10.32
CA LYS A 146 8.63 16.13 8.88
C LYS A 146 7.34 15.57 8.27
N ALA A 147 6.90 14.38 8.67
CA ALA A 147 5.67 13.78 8.13
C ALA A 147 4.42 14.51 8.65
N ILE A 148 4.42 14.91 9.93
CA ILE A 148 3.35 15.71 10.53
C ILE A 148 3.29 17.10 9.87
N PHE A 149 4.46 17.68 9.61
CA PHE A 149 4.59 18.95 8.90
C PHE A 149 4.01 18.87 7.49
N GLY A 150 4.43 17.88 6.69
CA GLY A 150 3.92 17.67 5.33
C GLY A 150 2.40 17.50 5.30
N LEU A 151 1.85 16.64 6.17
CA LEU A 151 0.39 16.44 6.26
C LEU A 151 -0.36 17.73 6.62
N ARG A 152 0.16 18.54 7.54
CA ARG A 152 -0.49 19.81 7.91
C ARG A 152 -0.36 20.87 6.82
N TYR A 153 0.78 20.91 6.16
CA TYR A 153 1.02 21.76 5.01
C TYR A 153 0.06 21.40 3.88
N ASP A 154 -0.02 20.13 3.49
CA ASP A 154 -0.88 19.63 2.43
C ASP A 154 -2.37 19.91 2.72
N LEU A 155 -2.81 19.67 3.97
CA LEU A 155 -4.18 19.99 4.40
C LEU A 155 -4.47 21.49 4.37
N GLY A 156 -3.51 22.32 4.77
CA GLY A 156 -3.65 23.76 4.73
C GLY A 156 -3.65 24.32 3.30
N VAL A 157 -2.85 23.77 2.39
CA VAL A 157 -2.86 24.12 0.96
C VAL A 157 -4.17 23.70 0.30
N VAL A 158 -4.73 22.53 0.66
CA VAL A 158 -6.05 22.10 0.16
C VAL A 158 -7.17 23.02 0.66
N LYS A 159 -7.08 23.52 1.90
CA LYS A 159 -8.12 24.34 2.52
C LYS A 159 -8.04 25.82 2.15
N GLU A 160 -6.84 26.38 2.08
CA GLU A 160 -6.58 27.83 2.00
C GLU A 160 -5.80 28.20 0.73
N GLY A 161 -5.43 27.22 -0.11
CA GLY A 161 -4.77 27.44 -1.39
C GLY A 161 -3.35 28.00 -1.24
N SER A 162 -2.92 28.80 -2.21
CA SER A 162 -1.57 29.41 -2.25
C SER A 162 -1.31 30.43 -1.14
N ALA A 163 -2.33 30.81 -0.37
CA ALA A 163 -2.17 31.68 0.80
C ALA A 163 -1.57 30.94 2.01
N TYR A 164 -1.60 29.60 2.02
CA TYR A 164 -1.00 28.79 3.07
C TYR A 164 0.47 28.50 2.76
N ASN A 165 1.37 29.07 3.55
CA ASN A 165 2.82 28.94 3.34
C ASN A 165 3.49 28.09 4.42
N GLU A 166 4.64 27.53 4.05
CA GLU A 166 5.47 26.66 4.89
C GLU A 166 5.88 27.35 6.20
N GLY A 167 6.18 28.65 6.12
CA GLY A 167 6.58 29.47 7.26
C GLY A 167 5.50 29.61 8.35
N ARG A 168 4.21 29.63 7.98
CA ARG A 168 3.10 29.70 8.94
C ARG A 168 2.95 28.39 9.72
N VAL A 169 3.03 27.24 9.05
CA VAL A 169 2.98 25.92 9.69
C VAL A 169 4.09 25.77 10.72
N GLN A 170 5.31 26.19 10.35
CA GLN A 170 6.47 26.09 11.23
C GLN A 170 6.31 26.99 12.47
N ARG A 171 5.78 28.20 12.30
CA ARG A 171 5.50 29.13 13.40
C ARG A 171 4.44 28.57 14.35
N GLU A 172 3.32 28.07 13.81
CA GLU A 172 2.25 27.45 14.62
C GLU A 172 2.75 26.20 15.37
N MET A 173 3.62 25.39 14.75
CA MET A 173 4.23 24.23 15.41
C MET A 173 5.21 24.63 16.51
N ASN A 174 6.06 25.62 16.26
CA ASN A 174 7.03 26.11 17.24
C ASN A 174 6.32 26.77 18.44
N GLU A 175 5.29 27.56 18.20
CA GLU A 175 4.44 28.17 19.24
C GLU A 175 3.69 27.10 20.04
N ALA A 176 3.18 26.06 19.39
CA ALA A 176 2.53 24.93 20.07
C ALA A 176 3.50 24.07 20.89
N GLU A 177 4.73 23.84 20.40
CA GLU A 177 5.79 23.14 21.15
C GLU A 177 6.22 23.96 22.38
N GLN A 178 6.43 25.27 22.22
CA GLN A 178 6.78 26.16 23.33
C GLN A 178 5.65 26.25 24.36
N LYS A 179 4.39 26.35 23.93
CA LYS A 179 3.24 26.37 24.83
C LYS A 179 3.15 25.08 25.64
N LYS A 180 3.33 23.91 25.01
CA LYS A 180 3.39 22.62 25.72
C LYS A 180 4.57 22.50 26.69
N GLN A 181 5.71 23.13 26.37
CA GLN A 181 6.86 23.13 27.26
C GLN A 181 6.62 24.05 28.46
N ARG A 182 6.10 25.26 28.24
CA ARG A 182 5.71 26.20 29.29
C ARG A 182 4.64 25.60 30.20
N GLU A 183 3.59 24.99 29.64
CA GLU A 183 2.56 24.29 30.41
C GLU A 183 3.14 23.14 31.25
N LYS A 184 4.15 22.41 30.75
CA LYS A 184 4.82 21.34 31.51
C LYS A 184 5.74 21.87 32.61
N GLU A 185 6.41 22.99 32.37
CA GLU A 185 7.33 23.63 33.32
C GLU A 185 6.56 24.35 34.43
N GLU A 186 5.47 25.02 34.08
CA GLU A 186 4.49 25.59 35.00
C GLU A 186 3.81 24.48 35.82
N ALA A 187 3.41 23.38 35.17
CA ALA A 187 2.97 22.15 35.83
C ALA A 187 4.12 21.29 36.40
N ALA A 188 5.34 21.79 36.50
CA ALA A 188 6.39 21.17 37.32
C ALA A 188 6.77 22.04 38.52
N ASN A 189 6.53 23.36 38.42
CA ASN A 189 6.95 24.35 39.40
C ASN A 189 5.82 24.85 40.33
N ASP A 190 4.55 24.53 40.06
CA ASP A 190 3.45 24.88 40.96
C ASP A 190 3.38 23.91 42.18
N PRO A 191 3.68 24.36 43.42
CA PRO A 191 3.70 23.54 44.63
C PRO A 191 2.30 23.17 45.13
N ASN A 192 1.23 23.77 44.58
CA ASN A 192 -0.18 23.48 44.89
C ASN A 192 -0.88 22.77 43.73
N GLN A 193 -0.12 22.09 42.86
CA GLN A 193 -0.67 21.34 41.74
C GLN A 193 -1.72 20.31 42.17
N VAL A 194 -2.97 20.72 41.99
CA VAL A 194 -4.07 19.79 41.73
C VAL A 194 -3.83 19.23 40.33
N LYS A 195 -3.07 18.12 40.26
CA LYS A 195 -3.01 17.25 39.07
C LYS A 195 -4.41 17.20 38.48
N PRO A 196 -4.60 17.38 37.16
CA PRO A 196 -5.91 17.60 36.55
C PRO A 196 -6.91 16.67 37.21
N VAL A 197 -7.88 17.24 37.97
CA VAL A 197 -8.82 16.46 38.77
C VAL A 197 -9.35 15.39 37.84
N LYS A 198 -8.96 14.13 38.10
CA LYS A 198 -9.49 12.99 37.34
C LYS A 198 -11.00 13.18 37.41
N PRO A 199 -11.71 13.29 36.26
CA PRO A 199 -13.09 13.71 36.30
C PRO A 199 -13.83 12.82 37.30
N THR A 200 -14.54 13.44 38.24
CA THR A 200 -15.16 12.76 39.38
C THR A 200 -15.95 11.55 38.87
N GLU A 201 -15.98 10.43 39.61
CA GLU A 201 -16.59 9.18 39.12
C GLU A 201 -17.97 9.38 38.49
N GLU A 202 -18.77 10.29 39.05
CA GLU A 202 -20.08 10.65 38.55
C GLU A 202 -20.04 11.29 37.14
N GLN A 203 -19.08 12.18 36.89
CA GLN A 203 -18.86 12.79 35.58
C GLN A 203 -18.37 11.76 34.55
N LEU A 204 -17.57 10.79 34.98
CA LEU A 204 -17.12 9.69 34.15
C LEU A 204 -18.30 8.76 33.79
N ARG A 205 -19.14 8.40 34.76
CA ARG A 205 -20.34 7.60 34.55
C ARG A 205 -21.33 8.27 33.61
N HIS A 206 -21.55 9.58 33.76
CA HIS A 206 -22.42 10.34 32.86
C HIS A 206 -21.90 10.34 31.42
N ARG A 207 -20.59 10.58 31.23
CA ARG A 207 -19.96 10.56 29.90
C ARG A 207 -19.98 9.16 29.27
N LEU A 208 -19.83 8.11 30.06
CA LEU A 208 -19.92 6.73 29.60
C LEU A 208 -21.35 6.36 29.18
N LYS A 209 -22.37 6.83 29.91
CA LYS A 209 -23.77 6.64 29.53
C LYS A 209 -24.08 7.30 28.19
N LEU A 210 -23.67 8.57 28.01
CA LEU A 210 -23.85 9.29 26.74
C LEU A 210 -23.14 8.61 25.56
N ARG A 211 -21.90 8.12 25.77
CA ARG A 211 -21.18 7.38 24.73
C ARG A 211 -21.87 6.07 24.38
N ARG A 212 -22.44 5.36 25.36
CA ARG A 212 -23.14 4.08 25.13
C ARG A 212 -24.43 4.29 24.32
N GLU A 213 -25.18 5.34 24.62
CA GLU A 213 -26.35 5.73 23.81
C GLU A 213 -25.95 6.11 22.39
N HIS A 214 -24.89 6.91 22.23
CA HIS A 214 -24.39 7.29 20.90
C HIS A 214 -23.84 6.11 20.08
N LEU A 215 -23.19 5.14 20.74
CA LEU A 215 -22.76 3.91 20.08
C LEU A 215 -23.93 3.01 19.70
N LYS A 216 -25.01 3.02 20.50
CA LYS A 216 -26.23 2.27 20.21
C LYS A 216 -26.90 2.81 18.94
N SER A 217 -27.06 4.13 18.82
CA SER A 217 -27.62 4.73 17.60
C SER A 217 -26.74 4.44 16.37
N LEU A 218 -25.41 4.55 16.50
CA LEU A 218 -24.50 4.22 15.40
C LEU A 218 -24.58 2.75 14.96
N ARG A 219 -24.81 1.82 15.90
CA ARG A 219 -25.00 0.41 15.59
C ARG A 219 -26.30 0.19 14.85
N ASP A 220 -27.38 0.80 15.32
CA ASP A 220 -28.71 0.65 14.74
C ASP A 220 -28.74 1.26 13.32
N ASP A 221 -28.07 2.40 13.11
CA ASP A 221 -27.86 3.00 11.79
C ASP A 221 -27.03 2.10 10.85
N ALA A 222 -25.95 1.50 11.36
CA ALA A 222 -25.13 0.58 10.57
C ALA A 222 -25.90 -0.67 10.17
N GLN A 223 -26.77 -1.18 11.05
CA GLN A 223 -27.60 -2.35 10.77
C GLN A 223 -28.69 -2.03 9.75
N ASN A 224 -29.40 -0.91 9.90
CA ASN A 224 -30.35 -0.43 8.90
C ASN A 224 -29.70 -0.22 7.53
N ARG A 225 -28.45 0.24 7.50
CA ARG A 225 -27.69 0.41 6.27
C ARG A 225 -27.23 -0.92 5.67
N ALA A 226 -26.87 -1.90 6.50
CA ALA A 226 -26.55 -3.25 6.03
C ALA A 226 -27.78 -3.93 5.42
N ASP A 227 -28.95 -3.81 6.06
CA ASP A 227 -30.20 -4.40 5.58
C ASP A 227 -30.64 -3.77 4.24
N SER A 228 -30.51 -2.45 4.11
CA SER A 228 -30.80 -1.76 2.84
C SER A 228 -29.82 -2.10 1.72
N VAL A 229 -28.52 -2.27 2.02
CA VAL A 229 -27.53 -2.74 1.05
C VAL A 229 -27.82 -4.19 0.65
N GLN A 230 -28.20 -5.05 1.60
CA GLN A 230 -28.56 -6.43 1.31
C GLN A 230 -29.80 -6.50 0.41
N ALA A 231 -30.84 -5.71 0.69
CA ALA A 231 -32.04 -5.63 -0.13
C ALA A 231 -31.73 -5.09 -1.55
N ALA A 232 -30.92 -4.04 -1.66
CA ALA A 232 -30.48 -3.51 -2.96
C ALA A 232 -29.63 -4.52 -3.74
N THR A 233 -28.78 -5.29 -3.06
CA THR A 233 -27.94 -6.33 -3.65
C THR A 233 -28.78 -7.51 -4.12
N GLN A 234 -29.75 -7.98 -3.32
CA GLN A 234 -30.68 -9.03 -3.73
C GLN A 234 -31.50 -8.61 -4.95
N GLY A 235 -32.03 -7.39 -4.96
CA GLY A 235 -32.75 -6.85 -6.12
C GLY A 235 -31.87 -6.72 -7.38
N PHE A 236 -30.56 -6.47 -7.22
CA PHE A 236 -29.61 -6.47 -8.33
C PHE A 236 -29.31 -7.88 -8.84
N VAL A 237 -29.07 -8.84 -7.94
CA VAL A 237 -28.81 -10.25 -8.29
C VAL A 237 -30.00 -10.86 -9.03
N ASP A 238 -31.22 -10.67 -8.53
CA ASP A 238 -32.44 -11.18 -9.18
C ASP A 238 -32.63 -10.59 -10.57
N ARG A 239 -32.38 -9.28 -10.72
CA ARG A 239 -32.50 -8.60 -12.02
C ARG A 239 -31.44 -9.11 -12.99
N THR A 240 -30.21 -9.30 -12.53
CA THR A 240 -29.11 -9.82 -13.34
C THR A 240 -29.38 -11.27 -13.77
N GLN A 241 -29.90 -12.10 -12.87
CA GLN A 241 -30.24 -13.49 -13.17
C GLN A 241 -31.38 -13.58 -14.21
N ARG A 242 -32.40 -12.74 -14.10
CA ARG A 242 -33.49 -12.67 -15.09
C ARG A 242 -32.98 -12.19 -16.45
N THR A 243 -32.21 -11.11 -16.49
CA THR A 243 -31.65 -10.61 -17.75
C THR A 243 -30.73 -11.63 -18.40
N PHE A 244 -29.92 -12.37 -17.65
CA PHE A 244 -29.10 -13.47 -18.19
C PHE A 244 -29.96 -14.60 -18.76
N THR A 245 -31.02 -15.00 -18.06
CA THR A 245 -31.92 -16.07 -18.51
C THR A 245 -32.69 -15.64 -19.76
N GLU A 246 -33.26 -14.44 -19.79
CA GLU A 246 -33.93 -13.86 -20.97
C GLU A 246 -32.99 -13.67 -22.16
N THR A 247 -31.76 -13.21 -21.91
CA THR A 247 -30.73 -13.07 -22.96
C THR A 247 -30.33 -14.45 -23.48
N GLN A 248 -30.21 -15.45 -22.64
CA GLN A 248 -29.91 -16.82 -23.07
C GLN A 248 -31.06 -17.43 -23.90
N GLU A 249 -32.31 -17.22 -23.48
CA GLU A 249 -33.49 -17.71 -24.19
C GLU A 249 -33.68 -17.02 -25.55
N SER A 250 -33.53 -15.70 -25.60
CA SER A 250 -33.59 -14.92 -26.86
C SER A 250 -32.44 -15.27 -27.80
N VAL A 251 -31.24 -15.52 -27.26
CA VAL A 251 -30.10 -16.04 -28.04
C VAL A 251 -30.40 -17.44 -28.58
N LYS A 252 -30.91 -18.37 -27.76
CA LYS A 252 -31.31 -19.71 -28.22
C LYS A 252 -32.40 -19.65 -29.29
N GLN A 253 -33.40 -18.79 -29.14
CA GLN A 253 -34.46 -18.61 -30.14
C GLN A 253 -33.95 -17.97 -31.43
N THR A 254 -33.00 -17.03 -31.34
CA THR A 254 -32.37 -16.42 -32.51
C THR A 254 -31.49 -17.43 -33.26
N PHE A 255 -30.81 -18.34 -32.55
CA PHE A 255 -30.03 -19.42 -33.17
C PHE A 255 -30.89 -20.58 -33.68
N ALA A 256 -32.02 -20.89 -33.03
CA ALA A 256 -32.96 -21.92 -33.48
C ALA A 256 -33.81 -21.45 -34.68
N SER A 257 -34.21 -20.18 -34.74
CA SER A 257 -34.97 -19.62 -35.87
C SER A 257 -34.09 -19.28 -37.08
N LYS A 258 -32.76 -19.19 -36.91
CA LYS A 258 -31.80 -18.99 -38.00
C LYS A 258 -31.17 -20.29 -38.50
N GLY A 259 -31.82 -21.43 -38.24
CA GLY A 259 -31.49 -22.76 -38.77
C GLY A 259 -32.06 -23.04 -40.16
N GLY A 260 -32.14 -22.01 -41.02
CA GLY A 260 -32.61 -22.14 -42.40
C GLY A 260 -31.62 -21.49 -43.37
N SER A 261 -30.96 -22.35 -44.16
CA SER A 261 -30.14 -22.08 -45.36
C SER A 261 -28.61 -21.88 -45.20
N GLN A 262 -27.91 -22.80 -45.87
CA GLN A 262 -26.59 -22.73 -46.51
C GLN A 262 -25.29 -22.74 -45.67
N GLY A 263 -24.60 -23.89 -45.74
CA GLY A 263 -23.33 -23.95 -46.49
C GLY A 263 -22.03 -23.91 -45.70
N VAL A 264 -21.31 -25.05 -45.75
CA VAL A 264 -19.85 -25.24 -45.56
C VAL A 264 -19.33 -25.36 -44.11
N ARG A 265 -18.94 -26.60 -43.76
CA ARG A 265 -18.15 -26.98 -42.57
C ARG A 265 -16.67 -27.12 -42.95
N PRO A 266 -15.71 -26.56 -42.21
CA PRO A 266 -14.38 -27.15 -42.08
C PRO A 266 -14.27 -27.93 -40.75
N ALA A 267 -13.53 -29.04 -40.80
CA ALA A 267 -13.24 -29.88 -39.66
C ALA A 267 -12.39 -29.14 -38.61
N GLY A 268 -12.75 -29.26 -37.32
CA GLY A 268 -11.90 -28.86 -36.20
C GLY A 268 -12.42 -27.79 -35.24
N SER A 269 -13.70 -27.39 -35.30
CA SER A 269 -14.25 -26.44 -34.31
C SER A 269 -14.69 -27.17 -33.04
N MET A 270 -13.87 -27.11 -31.98
CA MET A 270 -14.36 -27.29 -30.61
C MET A 270 -15.55 -26.36 -30.38
N SER A 271 -16.60 -26.88 -29.75
CA SER A 271 -17.80 -26.11 -29.55
C SER A 271 -17.48 -24.90 -28.66
N ALA A 272 -18.04 -23.73 -28.96
CA ALA A 272 -17.89 -22.53 -28.12
C ALA A 272 -18.38 -22.74 -26.67
N GLN A 273 -19.07 -23.86 -26.44
CA GLN A 273 -19.61 -24.32 -25.16
C GLN A 273 -18.51 -24.98 -24.32
N ASP A 274 -17.60 -25.74 -24.94
CA ASP A 274 -16.50 -26.44 -24.26
C ASP A 274 -15.38 -25.49 -23.82
N VAL A 275 -15.10 -24.44 -24.60
CA VAL A 275 -14.01 -23.48 -24.32
C VAL A 275 -14.35 -22.51 -23.19
N LEU A 276 -15.64 -22.34 -22.88
CA LEU A 276 -16.11 -21.40 -21.86
C LEU A 276 -16.23 -22.06 -20.48
N SER A 277 -16.57 -23.36 -20.41
CA SER A 277 -16.70 -24.10 -19.15
C SER A 277 -15.34 -24.43 -18.50
N GLU A 278 -14.27 -24.64 -19.27
CA GLU A 278 -12.95 -24.96 -18.70
C GLU A 278 -12.24 -23.76 -18.05
N ARG A 279 -12.51 -22.53 -18.50
CA ARG A 279 -11.76 -21.35 -18.03
C ARG A 279 -12.30 -20.70 -16.76
N TRP A 280 -13.50 -21.06 -16.34
CA TRP A 280 -14.16 -20.45 -15.17
C TRP A 280 -14.30 -21.38 -13.96
N GLN A 281 -14.00 -22.68 -14.10
CA GLN A 281 -13.98 -23.63 -12.99
C GLN A 281 -12.98 -23.31 -11.86
N PRO A 282 -11.74 -22.82 -12.10
CA PRO A 282 -10.85 -22.46 -11.00
C PRO A 282 -11.29 -21.19 -10.24
N LEU A 283 -12.18 -20.36 -10.81
CA LEU A 283 -12.71 -19.16 -10.15
C LEU A 283 -13.96 -19.46 -9.31
N ALA A 284 -14.78 -20.45 -9.68
CA ALA A 284 -15.92 -20.89 -8.86
C ALA A 284 -15.47 -21.53 -7.53
N VAL A 285 -14.36 -22.30 -7.55
CA VAL A 285 -13.74 -22.88 -6.34
C VAL A 285 -13.14 -21.80 -5.44
N ALA A 286 -12.61 -20.72 -6.00
CA ALA A 286 -12.07 -19.58 -5.24
C ALA A 286 -13.18 -18.76 -4.53
N VAL A 287 -14.36 -18.62 -5.14
CA VAL A 287 -15.50 -17.92 -4.54
C VAL A 287 -16.13 -18.75 -3.41
N ALA A 288 -16.22 -20.07 -3.56
CA ALA A 288 -16.70 -20.96 -2.50
C ALA A 288 -15.72 -21.08 -1.30
N ALA A 289 -14.41 -21.06 -1.56
CA ALA A 289 -13.37 -21.09 -0.52
C ALA A 289 -13.32 -19.79 0.31
N GLY A 290 -13.59 -18.63 -0.31
CA GLY A 290 -13.60 -17.33 0.37
C GLY A 290 -14.67 -17.22 1.47
N SER A 291 -15.87 -17.76 1.24
CA SER A 291 -16.94 -17.77 2.25
C SER A 291 -16.65 -18.68 3.43
N ALA A 292 -16.02 -19.84 3.21
CA ALA A 292 -15.65 -20.76 4.28
C ALA A 292 -14.54 -20.20 5.18
N PHE A 293 -13.55 -19.50 4.60
CA PHE A 293 -12.46 -18.87 5.35
C PHE A 293 -12.94 -17.72 6.24
N LEU A 294 -13.89 -16.91 5.78
CA LEU A 294 -14.48 -15.82 6.58
C LEU A 294 -15.32 -16.34 7.76
N VAL A 295 -16.06 -17.44 7.57
CA VAL A 295 -16.82 -18.08 8.66
C VAL A 295 -15.87 -18.71 9.69
N PHE A 296 -14.75 -19.29 9.26
CA PHE A 296 -13.73 -19.85 10.15
C PHE A 296 -12.99 -18.76 10.95
N LEU A 297 -12.62 -17.63 10.31
CA LEU A 297 -12.02 -16.48 11.00
C LEU A 297 -12.93 -15.90 12.08
N ARG A 298 -14.24 -15.78 11.78
CA ARG A 298 -15.23 -15.29 12.74
C ARG A 298 -15.40 -16.22 13.94
N LYS A 299 -15.22 -17.53 13.75
CA LYS A 299 -15.33 -18.54 14.82
C LYS A 299 -14.06 -18.59 15.70
N LEU A 300 -12.89 -18.28 15.15
CA LEU A 300 -11.62 -18.27 15.89
C LEU A 300 -11.47 -17.04 16.81
N LEU A 301 -12.01 -15.89 16.39
CA LEU A 301 -11.96 -14.62 17.13
C LEU A 301 -13.03 -14.50 18.23
N LYS A 302 -13.86 -15.53 18.42
CA LYS A 302 -14.96 -15.56 19.40
C LYS A 302 -14.67 -16.45 20.61
N LYS A 303 -13.40 -16.80 20.85
CA LYS A 303 -12.94 -17.42 22.10
C LYS A 303 -12.47 -16.34 23.08
#